data_AF-A0A7S1SJV3-F1
#
_entry.id   AF-A0A7S1SJV3-F1
#
_cell.length_a   1.000
_cell.length_b   1.000
_cell.length_c   1.000
_cell.angle_alpha   90.00
_cell.angle_beta   90.00
_cell.angle_gamma   90.00
#
_symmetry.space_group_name_H-M   'P 1'
#
loop_
_entity.id
_entity.type
_entity.pdbx_description
1 polymer ?
#
loop_
_entity_poly.entity_id
_entity_poly.type
_entity_poly.pdbx_seq_one_letter_code
_entity_poly.pdbx_strand_id
1 'polypeptide(L)'
;MASGGCCGHDHDCDAEDCAPQWSLYKYIDTSQVSCLNEEVAGSCRGVFKAWHQRTEPTTPPLKSNDDDCELLLHIPFTGDVKLSSICVVGGDDGSAPAKMRACVTLPLPIPSPPPLPIPPLPFVPFLPLPLSLFPPFPSAVRPHLRC
;
A
#
# COMPACT_ATOMS: atom_id res chain seq x y z
N MET A 1 12.82 39.47 -45.74
CA MET A 1 11.40 39.10 -45.79
C MET A 1 11.24 37.78 -45.06
N ALA A 2 10.39 37.78 -44.04
CA ALA A 2 10.11 36.66 -43.16
C ALA A 2 9.12 35.67 -43.79
N SER A 3 9.22 34.40 -43.37
CA SER A 3 8.16 33.37 -43.23
C SER A 3 8.90 32.10 -42.76
N GLY A 4 8.65 31.47 -41.63
CA GLY A 4 7.45 31.35 -40.83
C GLY A 4 7.33 29.87 -40.46
N GLY A 5 7.89 29.47 -39.33
CA GLY A 5 7.84 28.10 -38.80
C GLY A 5 7.67 28.15 -37.30
N CYS A 6 6.41 28.06 -36.88
CA CYS A 6 5.95 28.00 -35.50
C CYS A 6 6.48 26.74 -34.79
N CYS A 7 7.08 26.91 -33.61
CA CYS A 7 6.82 26.12 -32.40
C CYS A 7 7.69 26.69 -31.26
N GLY A 8 7.13 27.63 -30.50
CA GLY A 8 7.64 27.99 -29.19
C GLY A 8 7.24 26.92 -28.18
N HIS A 9 8.22 26.15 -27.72
CA HIS A 9 8.26 25.68 -26.34
C HIS A 9 9.73 25.42 -25.96
N ASP A 10 10.21 26.21 -25.01
CA ASP A 10 11.45 26.02 -24.25
C ASP A 10 11.35 24.73 -23.44
N HIS A 11 11.86 23.63 -23.98
CA HIS A 11 12.10 22.43 -23.18
C HIS A 11 13.61 22.15 -23.14
N ASP A 12 14.32 23.08 -22.51
CA ASP A 12 15.48 22.72 -21.71
C ASP A 12 14.94 22.07 -20.41
N CYS A 13 14.49 20.82 -20.52
CA CYS A 13 14.22 20.01 -19.36
C CYS A 13 15.27 18.91 -19.35
N ASP A 14 16.38 19.21 -18.68
CA ASP A 14 17.28 18.22 -18.11
C ASP A 14 16.42 17.26 -17.27
N ALA A 15 15.96 16.15 -17.88
CA ALA A 15 15.04 15.19 -17.29
C ALA A 15 15.56 14.59 -15.97
N GLU A 16 16.86 14.76 -15.72
CA GLU A 16 17.59 14.36 -14.54
C GLU A 16 17.24 15.20 -13.28
N ASP A 17 16.80 16.45 -13.44
CA ASP A 17 16.52 17.36 -12.30
C ASP A 17 15.12 17.16 -11.69
N CYS A 18 14.15 16.69 -12.47
CA CYS A 18 12.78 16.45 -11.99
C CYS A 18 12.57 15.05 -11.37
N ALA A 19 13.49 14.12 -11.62
CA ALA A 19 13.41 12.76 -11.11
C ALA A 19 13.32 12.60 -9.57
N PRO A 20 13.93 13.46 -8.72
CA PRO A 20 13.73 13.44 -7.28
C PRO A 20 12.28 13.74 -6.85
N GLN A 21 11.54 14.54 -7.63
CA GLN A 21 10.17 14.94 -7.30
C GLN A 21 9.16 13.82 -7.51
N TRP A 22 9.46 12.85 -8.37
CA TRP A 22 8.60 11.70 -8.65
C TRP A 22 8.95 10.45 -7.82
N SER A 23 9.98 10.53 -6.97
CA SER A 23 10.36 9.40 -6.11
C SER A 23 9.30 9.13 -5.07
N LEU A 24 8.74 7.91 -5.08
CA LEU A 24 7.79 7.45 -4.08
C LEU A 24 8.46 7.01 -2.76
N TYR A 25 9.79 7.10 -2.66
CA TYR A 25 10.56 6.60 -1.51
C TYR A 25 10.04 7.11 -0.16
N LYS A 26 9.63 8.38 -0.08
CA LYS A 26 9.09 9.00 1.15
C LYS A 26 7.74 8.42 1.60
N TYR A 27 7.01 7.79 0.68
CA TYR A 27 5.70 7.20 0.92
C TYR A 27 5.76 5.68 1.15
N ILE A 28 6.96 5.08 1.09
CA ILE A 28 7.15 3.65 1.37
C ILE A 28 7.30 3.46 2.88
N ASP A 29 6.49 2.58 3.46
CA ASP A 29 6.69 2.14 4.85
C ASP A 29 7.77 1.05 4.90
N THR A 30 9.04 1.48 4.92
CA THR A 30 10.21 0.59 5.01
C THR A 30 10.23 -0.27 6.28
N SER A 31 9.40 0.04 7.28
CA SER A 31 9.30 -0.76 8.50
C SER A 31 8.44 -2.01 8.33
N GLN A 32 7.44 -1.94 7.45
CA GLN A 32 6.48 -2.99 7.15
C GLN A 32 6.76 -3.70 5.81
N VAL A 33 7.82 -3.29 5.09
CA VAL A 33 8.33 -4.03 3.94
C VAL A 33 8.74 -5.44 4.37
N SER A 34 8.28 -6.43 3.62
CA SER A 34 8.66 -7.82 3.80
C SER A 34 9.06 -8.45 2.47
N CYS A 35 9.89 -9.48 2.55
CA CYS A 35 10.31 -10.25 1.38
C CYS A 35 10.23 -11.74 1.68
N LEU A 36 9.70 -12.52 0.73
CA LEU A 36 9.78 -13.98 0.76
C LEU A 36 10.97 -14.42 -0.10
N ASN A 37 11.58 -15.54 0.32
CA ASN A 37 12.74 -16.17 -0.31
C ASN A 37 14.02 -15.31 -0.31
N GLU A 38 14.12 -14.30 0.58
CA GLU A 38 15.39 -13.61 0.82
C GLU A 38 16.35 -14.49 1.64
N GLU A 39 17.64 -14.48 1.27
CA GLU A 39 18.69 -15.22 1.97
C GLU A 39 18.83 -14.74 3.42
N VAL A 40 18.79 -13.41 3.62
CA VAL A 40 18.91 -12.76 4.92
C VAL A 40 17.61 -12.05 5.24
N ALA A 41 16.92 -12.50 6.29
CA ALA A 41 15.67 -11.93 6.74
C ALA A 41 15.80 -10.42 7.02
N GLY A 42 14.93 -9.62 6.38
CA GLY A 42 14.89 -8.17 6.51
C GLY A 42 15.92 -7.41 5.66
N SER A 43 16.74 -8.10 4.85
CA SER A 43 17.68 -7.44 3.92
C SER A 43 16.96 -6.56 2.89
N CYS A 44 15.74 -6.94 2.51
CA CYS A 44 14.88 -6.19 1.60
C CYS A 44 14.56 -4.75 2.06
N ARG A 45 14.67 -4.43 3.35
CA ARG A 45 14.40 -3.08 3.86
C ARG A 45 15.50 -2.09 3.47
N GLY A 46 16.73 -2.57 3.30
CA GLY A 46 17.90 -1.75 2.95
C GLY A 46 18.04 -1.44 1.45
N VAL A 47 17.20 -2.02 0.59
CA VAL A 47 17.27 -1.78 -0.87
C VAL A 47 16.50 -0.52 -1.29
N PHE A 48 15.56 -0.06 -0.48
CA PHE A 48 14.84 1.18 -0.72
C PHE A 48 15.69 2.36 -0.25
N LYS A 49 16.01 3.27 -1.17
CA LYS A 49 16.90 4.41 -0.92
C LYS A 49 16.32 5.70 -1.47
N ALA A 50 16.81 6.80 -0.90
CA ALA A 50 16.59 8.12 -1.47
C ALA A 50 17.25 8.23 -2.85
N TRP A 51 16.69 9.10 -3.70
CA TRP A 51 17.08 9.24 -5.11
C TRP A 51 18.59 9.45 -5.33
N HIS A 52 19.25 10.21 -4.44
CA HIS A 52 20.68 10.49 -4.50
C HIS A 52 21.57 9.32 -4.09
N GLN A 53 21.03 8.33 -3.36
CA GLN A 53 21.73 7.13 -2.91
C GLN A 53 21.37 5.88 -3.72
N ARG A 54 20.61 6.02 -4.82
CA ARG A 54 20.05 4.88 -5.57
C ARG A 54 21.09 3.92 -6.15
N THR A 55 22.31 4.41 -6.39
CA THR A 55 23.44 3.63 -6.92
C THR A 55 24.42 3.18 -5.84
N GLU A 56 24.24 3.61 -4.60
CA GLU A 56 25.10 3.17 -3.50
C GLU A 56 24.84 1.68 -3.22
N PRO A 57 25.86 0.87 -2.92
CA PRO A 57 25.67 -0.52 -2.55
C PRO A 57 24.93 -0.65 -1.21
N THR A 58 24.09 -1.67 -1.05
CA THR A 58 23.46 -2.01 0.25
C THR A 58 24.26 -3.13 0.90
N THR A 59 24.50 -3.01 2.21
CA THR A 59 25.08 -4.09 3.02
C THR A 59 24.11 -4.46 4.16
N PRO A 60 23.61 -5.71 4.22
CA PRO A 60 23.81 -6.80 3.26
C PRO A 60 23.05 -6.56 1.93
N PRO A 61 23.54 -7.08 0.79
CA PRO A 61 22.78 -7.05 -0.45
C PRO A 61 21.54 -7.94 -0.35
N LEU A 62 20.47 -7.57 -1.05
CA LEU A 62 19.31 -8.44 -1.19
C LEU A 62 19.65 -9.57 -2.17
N LYS A 63 19.60 -10.80 -1.67
CA LYS A 63 19.83 -12.02 -2.42
C LYS A 63 18.68 -12.99 -2.22
N SER A 64 18.38 -13.77 -3.25
CA SER A 64 17.47 -14.90 -3.14
C SER A 64 18.15 -16.06 -2.41
N ASN A 65 17.35 -16.97 -1.86
CA ASN A 65 17.86 -18.20 -1.28
C ASN A 65 18.55 -19.09 -2.34
N ASP A 66 19.45 -19.99 -1.92
CA ASP A 66 20.21 -20.86 -2.84
C ASP A 66 19.32 -21.86 -3.59
N ASP A 67 18.21 -22.29 -2.95
CA ASP A 67 17.27 -23.24 -3.52
C ASP A 67 16.33 -22.63 -4.58
N ASP A 68 16.03 -21.32 -4.50
CA ASP A 68 15.02 -20.65 -5.31
C ASP A 68 15.46 -19.24 -5.72
N CYS A 69 15.57 -18.98 -7.03
CA CYS A 69 15.97 -17.67 -7.59
C CYS A 69 14.82 -16.65 -7.68
N GLU A 70 13.68 -16.90 -7.05
CA GLU A 70 12.50 -16.02 -7.10
C GLU A 70 12.32 -15.24 -5.79
N LEU A 71 12.24 -13.91 -5.88
CA LEU A 71 11.99 -13.01 -4.76
C LEU A 71 10.58 -12.42 -4.84
N LEU A 72 9.85 -12.41 -3.73
CA LEU A 72 8.57 -11.72 -3.62
C LEU A 72 8.68 -10.59 -2.62
N LEU A 73 8.58 -9.34 -3.08
CA LEU A 73 8.63 -8.15 -2.23
C LEU A 73 7.22 -7.60 -2.01
N HIS A 74 6.87 -7.40 -0.75
CA HIS A 74 5.65 -6.72 -0.35
C HIS A 74 6.00 -5.32 0.17
N ILE A 75 5.51 -4.30 -0.54
CA ILE A 75 5.87 -2.89 -0.32
C ILE A 75 4.61 -2.11 0.08
N PRO A 76 4.35 -1.94 1.38
CA PRO A 76 3.26 -1.10 1.84
C PRO A 76 3.58 0.38 1.62
N PHE A 77 2.58 1.13 1.15
CA PHE A 77 2.63 2.59 1.04
C PHE A 77 1.85 3.23 2.19
N THR A 78 2.34 4.35 2.70
CA THR A 78 1.74 5.10 3.83
C THR A 78 0.55 5.97 3.43
N GLY A 79 0.25 6.08 2.14
CA GLY A 79 -0.86 6.86 1.61
C GLY A 79 -1.28 6.40 0.22
N ASP A 80 -2.29 7.08 -0.33
CA ASP A 80 -2.72 6.85 -1.71
C ASP A 80 -1.62 7.33 -2.67
N VAL A 81 -1.10 6.41 -3.48
CA VAL A 81 -0.05 6.68 -4.45
C VAL A 81 -0.41 6.11 -5.80
N LYS A 82 -0.06 6.84 -6.86
CA LYS A 82 -0.15 6.36 -8.23
C LYS A 82 1.21 5.86 -8.68
N LEU A 83 1.32 4.56 -8.91
CA LEU A 83 2.54 3.97 -9.44
C LEU A 83 2.65 4.24 -10.95
N SER A 84 3.65 5.04 -11.36
CA SER A 84 3.89 5.36 -12.77
C SER A 84 4.96 4.48 -13.40
N SER A 85 6.07 4.25 -12.70
CA SER A 85 7.17 3.41 -13.16
C SER A 85 7.82 2.69 -11.97
N ILE A 86 8.52 1.60 -12.28
CA ILE A 86 9.35 0.85 -11.34
C ILE A 86 10.75 0.78 -11.95
N CYS A 87 11.76 1.14 -11.16
CA CYS A 87 13.17 1.01 -11.54
C CYS A 87 13.80 -0.07 -10.66
N VAL A 88 14.50 -1.01 -11.29
CA VAL A 88 15.23 -2.08 -10.60
C VAL A 88 16.70 -1.98 -11.00
N VAL A 89 17.57 -1.89 -10.00
CA VAL A 89 19.03 -1.86 -10.19
C VAL A 89 19.59 -3.18 -9.66
N GLY A 90 20.27 -3.93 -10.53
CA GLY A 90 20.96 -5.15 -10.18
C GLY A 90 22.37 -4.90 -9.64
N GLY A 91 22.95 -5.92 -9.00
CA GLY A 91 24.35 -5.88 -8.55
C GLY A 91 25.33 -6.03 -9.72
N ASP A 92 26.59 -5.67 -9.48
CA ASP A 92 27.68 -5.74 -10.46
C ASP A 92 28.10 -7.17 -10.86
N ASP A 93 27.77 -8.17 -10.03
CA ASP A 93 27.98 -9.60 -10.31
C ASP A 93 27.11 -10.16 -11.47
N GLY A 94 26.37 -9.32 -12.20
CA GLY A 94 25.50 -9.74 -13.30
C GLY A 94 24.22 -10.46 -12.84
N SER A 95 23.95 -10.45 -11.53
CA SER A 95 22.72 -10.99 -10.95
C SER A 95 21.65 -9.91 -10.90
N ALA A 96 20.70 -9.99 -11.83
CA ALA A 96 19.54 -9.10 -11.93
C ALA A 96 18.29 -9.90 -12.35
N PRO A 97 17.09 -9.48 -11.91
CA PRO A 97 15.86 -10.18 -12.28
C PRO A 97 15.59 -10.02 -13.78
N ALA A 98 15.52 -11.13 -14.51
CA ALA A 98 15.20 -11.13 -15.94
C ALA A 98 13.72 -10.84 -16.22
N LYS A 99 12.85 -11.13 -15.26
CA LYS A 99 11.40 -10.92 -15.34
C LYS A 99 10.92 -10.35 -14.02
N MET A 100 10.01 -9.38 -14.08
CA MET A 100 9.35 -8.80 -12.92
C MET A 100 7.85 -8.78 -13.17
N ARG A 101 7.08 -9.11 -12.13
CA ARG A 101 5.62 -8.96 -12.11
C ARG A 101 5.25 -8.08 -10.93
N ALA A 102 4.42 -7.08 -11.18
CA ALA A 102 3.87 -6.23 -10.14
C ALA A 102 2.39 -6.55 -9.96
N CYS A 103 1.96 -6.76 -8.72
CA CYS A 103 0.55 -6.89 -8.35
C CYS A 103 0.22 -5.85 -7.29
N VAL A 104 -1.00 -5.30 -7.35
CA VAL A 104 -1.52 -4.42 -6.31
C VAL A 104 -2.41 -5.28 -5.43
N THR A 105 -1.95 -5.55 -4.21
CA THR A 105 -2.75 -6.27 -3.22
C THR A 105 -3.78 -5.30 -2.67
N LEU A 106 -5.04 -5.46 -3.08
CA LEU A 106 -6.13 -4.80 -2.37
C LEU A 106 -6.19 -5.40 -0.97
N PRO A 107 -6.31 -4.58 0.09
CA PRO A 107 -6.43 -5.11 1.43
C PRO A 107 -7.65 -6.05 1.45
N LEU A 108 -7.39 -7.34 1.64
CA LEU A 108 -8.45 -8.28 1.93
C LEU A 108 -9.18 -7.74 3.17
N PRO A 109 -10.51 -7.65 3.17
CA PRO A 109 -11.23 -7.29 4.39
C PRO A 109 -10.79 -8.28 5.46
N ILE A 110 -10.27 -7.74 6.56
CA ILE A 110 -9.80 -8.52 7.70
C ILE A 110 -10.91 -9.54 8.01
N PRO A 111 -10.64 -10.86 8.02
CA PRO A 111 -11.66 -11.82 8.39
C PRO A 111 -12.17 -11.42 9.77
N SER A 112 -13.47 -11.11 9.88
CA SER A 112 -14.04 -10.69 11.15
C SER A 112 -13.71 -11.76 12.19
N PRO A 113 -13.19 -11.39 13.37
CA PRO A 113 -12.91 -12.37 14.41
C PRO A 113 -14.18 -13.20 14.64
N PRO A 114 -14.05 -14.52 14.86
CA PRO A 114 -15.22 -15.33 15.18
C PRO A 114 -15.95 -14.70 16.36
N PRO A 115 -17.30 -14.63 16.34
CA PRO A 115 -18.05 -14.02 17.41
C PRO A 115 -17.65 -14.68 18.74
N LEU A 116 -17.29 -13.87 19.72
CA LEU A 116 -16.96 -14.38 21.05
C LEU A 116 -18.16 -15.16 21.60
N PRO A 117 -17.92 -16.23 22.39
CA PRO A 117 -18.99 -16.93 23.09
C PRO A 117 -19.81 -15.92 23.89
N ILE A 118 -21.11 -15.83 23.61
CA ILE A 118 -22.01 -14.93 24.32
C ILE A 118 -22.01 -15.41 25.79
N PRO A 119 -21.60 -14.58 26.76
CA PRO A 119 -21.69 -14.96 28.16
C PRO A 119 -23.16 -15.24 28.50
N PRO A 120 -23.46 -16.23 29.37
CA PRO A 120 -24.82 -16.45 29.81
C PRO A 120 -25.33 -15.15 30.43
N LEU A 121 -26.41 -14.61 29.86
CA LEU A 121 -27.05 -13.42 30.41
C LEU A 121 -27.41 -13.73 31.88
N PRO A 122 -27.15 -12.81 32.82
CA PRO A 122 -27.66 -12.99 34.17
C PRO A 122 -29.18 -13.15 34.04
N PHE A 123 -29.72 -14.17 34.70
CA PHE A 123 -31.16 -14.37 34.80
C PHE A 123 -31.72 -13.16 35.54
N VAL A 124 -32.17 -12.15 34.79
CA VAL A 124 -32.84 -10.99 35.38
C VAL A 124 -34.24 -11.48 35.71
N PRO A 125 -34.61 -11.63 37.00
CA PRO A 125 -35.99 -11.90 37.33
C PRO A 125 -36.81 -10.77 36.74
N PHE A 126 -37.88 -11.12 36.04
CA PHE A 126 -38.83 -10.19 35.44
C PHE A 126 -39.41 -9.33 36.57
N LEU A 127 -38.75 -8.23 36.90
CA LEU A 127 -39.29 -7.25 37.82
C LEU A 127 -40.43 -6.58 37.07
N PRO A 128 -41.69 -6.66 37.54
CA PRO A 128 -42.79 -6.00 36.86
C PRO A 128 -42.50 -4.50 36.86
N LEU A 129 -42.13 -3.95 35.70
CA LEU A 129 -42.12 -2.50 35.54
C LEU A 129 -43.55 -2.00 35.74
N PRO A 130 -43.76 -0.93 36.52
CA PRO A 130 -45.06 -0.30 36.61
C PRO A 130 -45.46 0.21 35.22
N LEU A 131 -46.69 -0.10 34.81
CA LEU A 131 -47.34 0.24 33.53
C LEU A 131 -47.47 1.75 33.24
N SER A 132 -46.78 2.63 33.98
CA SER A 132 -47.02 4.07 33.98
C SER A 132 -46.06 4.90 33.12
N LEU A 133 -45.07 4.30 32.43
CA LEU A 133 -44.08 5.06 31.66
C LEU A 133 -43.85 4.58 30.21
N PHE A 134 -44.89 4.13 29.52
CA PHE A 134 -44.87 4.10 28.06
C PHE A 134 -45.45 5.41 27.51
N PRO A 135 -44.66 6.28 26.87
CA PRO A 135 -45.23 7.36 26.07
C PRO A 135 -46.04 6.75 24.91
N PRO A 136 -47.14 7.41 24.49
CA PRO A 136 -47.95 6.93 23.38
C PRO A 136 -47.09 6.85 22.11
N PHE A 137 -47.20 5.72 21.40
CA PHE A 137 -46.63 5.50 20.08
C PHE A 137 -46.94 6.70 19.16
N PRO A 138 -45.94 7.31 18.49
CA PRO A 138 -46.24 8.21 17.39
C PRO A 138 -46.82 7.40 16.23
N SER A 139 -48.01 7.82 15.79
CA SER A 139 -48.71 7.30 14.62
C SER A 139 -47.80 7.17 13.41
N ALA A 140 -48.01 6.07 12.69
CA ALA A 140 -47.41 5.70 11.42
C ALA A 140 -47.11 6.88 10.47
N VAL A 141 -45.82 7.09 10.18
CA VAL A 141 -45.40 7.82 8.98
C VAL A 141 -45.29 6.80 7.84
N ARG A 142 -46.17 6.95 6.85
CA ARG A 142 -46.14 6.20 5.59
C ARG A 142 -44.79 6.42 4.89
N PRO A 143 -44.15 5.36 4.33
CA PRO A 143 -43.01 5.55 3.45
C PRO A 143 -43.50 6.16 2.13
N HIS A 144 -43.13 7.40 1.87
CA HIS A 144 -43.20 7.95 0.52
C HIS A 144 -42.04 7.36 -0.29
N LEU A 145 -42.36 6.39 -1.14
CA LEU A 145 -41.57 6.13 -2.34
C LEU A 145 -41.44 7.46 -3.12
N ARG A 146 -40.21 7.86 -3.42
CA ARG A 146 -39.94 8.73 -4.57
C ARG A 146 -39.10 7.93 -5.56
N CYS A 147 -39.47 8.10 -6.82
CA CYS A 147 -38.80 7.61 -8.01
C CYS A 147 -37.36 8.10 -8.10
#